data_AF-A0A955M9Y9-F1
#
_entry.id   AF-A0A955M9Y9-F1
#
_cell.length_a   1.000
_cell.length_b   1.000
_cell.length_c   1.000
_cell.angle_alpha   90.00
_cell.angle_beta   90.00
_cell.angle_gamma   90.00
#
_symmetry.space_group_name_H-M   'P 1'
#
loop_
_entity.id
_entity.type
_entity.pdbx_description
1 polymer ?
#
loop_
_entity_poly.entity_id
_entity_poly.type
_entity_poly.pdbx_seq_one_letter_code
_entity_poly.pdbx_strand_id
1 'polypeptide(L)'
;QYYGAGSTAKCPRVVSQGLLMATACIPLLLLLGYFGGKAFAYLGHDPAQVPLERIYFQVLMTASFFNLVKACLASYFVGIGRTRVVMIADVLAVTLNIPISWMLIFGKFGLPELGIAGAALGTVIATAFGVGLFFAFYLSRGHRRQFQVAQSFRFDAGIMRRYLRLGLPSGLESFMNMATF
;
A
#
# COMPACT_ATOMS: atom_id res chain seq x y z
N GLN A 1 17.16 -2.47 12.16
CA GLN A 1 18.60 -2.29 11.86
C GLN A 1 19.12 -0.91 12.29
N TYR A 2 18.63 0.22 11.75
CA TYR A 2 19.13 1.55 12.14
C TYR A 2 18.81 1.95 13.59
N TYR A 3 17.64 1.56 14.10
CA TYR A 3 17.25 1.82 15.49
C TYR A 3 18.15 1.09 16.50
N GLY A 4 18.41 -0.20 16.25
CA GLY A 4 19.35 -1.00 17.07
C GLY A 4 20.81 -0.54 17.00
N ALA A 5 21.18 0.24 15.97
CA ALA A 5 22.50 0.86 15.83
C ALA A 5 22.57 2.30 16.39
N GLY A 6 21.57 2.74 17.16
CA GLY A 6 21.50 4.09 17.75
C GLY A 6 21.28 5.24 16.76
N SER A 7 21.17 4.95 15.46
CA SER A 7 21.06 5.94 14.38
C SER A 7 19.60 6.37 14.13
N THR A 8 18.94 6.92 15.14
CA THR A 8 17.51 7.30 15.10
C THR A 8 17.18 8.33 14.00
N ALA A 9 18.11 9.23 13.68
CA ALA A 9 17.96 10.21 12.60
C ALA A 9 17.95 9.61 11.18
N LYS A 10 18.49 8.38 11.00
CA LYS A 10 18.44 7.65 9.71
C LYS A 10 17.13 6.88 9.54
N CYS A 11 16.44 6.53 10.63
CA CYS A 11 15.18 5.80 10.59
C CYS A 11 14.10 6.47 9.71
N PRO A 12 13.82 7.79 9.82
CA PRO A 12 12.80 8.41 8.98
C PRO A 12 13.24 8.59 7.52
N ARG A 13 14.55 8.58 7.21
CA ARG A 13 15.04 8.61 5.82
C ARG A 13 14.66 7.35 5.05
N VAL A 14 14.56 6.22 5.75
CA VAL A 14 14.04 4.97 5.18
C VAL A 14 12.59 5.15 4.71
N VAL A 15 11.76 5.85 5.50
CA VAL A 15 10.37 6.15 5.13
C VAL A 15 10.28 7.10 3.94
N SER A 16 11.05 8.18 3.92
CA SER A 16 11.02 9.14 2.81
C SER A 16 11.48 8.51 1.49
N GLN A 17 12.49 7.64 1.53
CA GLN A 17 12.96 6.93 0.35
C GLN A 17 12.06 5.76 -0.06
N GLY A 18 11.45 5.08 0.91
CA GLY A 18 10.40 4.10 0.62
C GLY A 18 9.18 4.74 -0.04
N LEU A 19 8.82 5.96 0.37
CA LEU A 19 7.78 6.75 -0.28
C LEU A 19 8.17 7.16 -1.70
N LEU A 20 9.43 7.61 -1.90
CA LEU A 20 9.96 7.87 -3.24
C LEU A 20 9.91 6.63 -4.13
N MET A 21 10.28 5.46 -3.61
CA MET A 21 10.18 4.18 -4.32
C MET A 21 8.72 3.84 -4.65
N ALA A 22 7.80 3.97 -3.70
CA ALA A 22 6.37 3.75 -3.94
C ALA A 22 5.83 4.68 -5.04
N THR A 23 6.24 5.95 -5.06
CA THR A 23 5.87 6.88 -6.13
C THR A 23 6.50 6.53 -7.47
N ALA A 24 7.74 6.03 -7.49
CA ALA A 24 8.40 5.57 -8.70
C ALA A 24 7.72 4.31 -9.29
N CYS A 25 7.03 3.53 -8.47
CA CYS A 25 6.22 2.38 -8.92
C CYS A 25 4.88 2.79 -9.54
N ILE A 26 4.37 4.01 -9.33
CA ILE A 26 3.08 4.47 -9.90
C ILE A 26 3.00 4.28 -11.43
N PRO A 27 3.94 4.78 -12.25
CA PRO A 27 3.84 4.60 -13.70
C PRO A 27 3.81 3.13 -14.12
N LEU A 28 4.57 2.27 -13.42
CA LEU A 28 4.56 0.83 -13.65
C LEU A 28 3.20 0.21 -13.30
N LEU A 29 2.62 0.57 -12.15
CA LEU A 29 1.30 0.08 -11.72
C LEU A 29 0.18 0.54 -12.67
N LEU A 30 0.23 1.79 -13.16
CA LEU A 30 -0.73 2.30 -14.14
C LEU A 30 -0.60 1.60 -15.48
N LEU A 31 0.64 1.34 -15.93
CA LEU A 31 0.90 0.60 -17.15
C LEU A 31 0.36 -0.84 -17.04
N LEU A 32 0.65 -1.53 -15.93
CA LEU A 32 0.11 -2.86 -15.66
C LEU A 32 -1.42 -2.87 -15.58
N GLY A 33 -2.03 -1.88 -14.94
CA GLY A 33 -3.49 -1.73 -14.90
C GLY A 33 -4.11 -1.50 -16.28
N TYR A 34 -3.46 -0.73 -17.14
CA TYR A 34 -3.93 -0.48 -18.50
C TYR A 34 -3.78 -1.69 -19.42
N PHE A 35 -2.60 -2.31 -19.46
CA PHE A 35 -2.33 -3.47 -20.30
C PHE A 35 -3.02 -4.74 -19.80
N GLY A 36 -2.96 -5.00 -18.49
CA GLY A 36 -3.67 -6.12 -17.85
C GLY A 36 -5.18 -6.01 -18.04
N GLY A 37 -5.74 -4.80 -17.90
CA GLY A 37 -7.14 -4.53 -18.18
C GLY A 37 -7.56 -4.83 -19.63
N LYS A 38 -6.65 -4.71 -20.60
CA LYS A 38 -6.91 -5.11 -21.99
C LYS A 38 -6.69 -6.60 -22.22
N ALA A 39 -5.81 -7.24 -21.47
CA ALA A 39 -5.52 -8.67 -21.60
C ALA A 39 -6.76 -9.53 -21.32
N PHE A 40 -7.64 -9.11 -20.39
CA PHE A 40 -8.90 -9.83 -20.08
C PHE A 40 -9.79 -10.06 -21.30
N ALA A 41 -9.77 -9.16 -22.29
CA ALA A 41 -10.52 -9.34 -23.53
C ALA A 41 -10.00 -10.48 -24.42
N TYR A 42 -8.74 -10.89 -24.25
CA TYR A 42 -8.09 -11.94 -25.02
C TYR A 42 -8.01 -13.28 -24.28
N LEU A 43 -8.42 -13.31 -23.01
CA LEU A 43 -8.35 -14.48 -22.13
C LEU A 43 -9.60 -15.38 -22.22
N GLY A 44 -10.56 -15.07 -23.10
CA GLY A 44 -11.75 -15.90 -23.34
C GLY A 44 -12.86 -15.76 -22.29
N HIS A 45 -12.85 -14.67 -21.51
CA HIS A 45 -13.90 -14.37 -20.52
C HIS A 45 -15.20 -13.94 -21.20
N ASP A 46 -16.31 -14.10 -20.49
CA ASP A 46 -17.64 -13.66 -20.95
C ASP A 46 -17.64 -12.14 -21.23
N PRO A 47 -18.04 -11.68 -22.43
CA PRO A 47 -17.99 -10.26 -22.80
C PRO A 47 -18.81 -9.35 -21.88
N ALA A 48 -19.79 -9.88 -21.15
CA ALA A 48 -20.51 -9.11 -20.12
C ALA A 48 -19.69 -8.89 -18.84
N GLN A 49 -18.72 -9.76 -18.53
CA GLN A 49 -17.90 -9.70 -17.31
C GLN A 49 -16.58 -8.96 -17.50
N VAL A 50 -15.98 -9.01 -18.69
CA VAL A 50 -14.75 -8.28 -19.05
C VAL A 50 -14.74 -6.81 -18.60
N PRO A 51 -15.80 -5.99 -18.79
CA PRO A 51 -15.78 -4.60 -18.33
C PRO A 51 -15.76 -4.47 -16.80
N LEU A 52 -16.45 -5.36 -16.08
CA LEU A 52 -16.46 -5.39 -14.61
C LEU A 52 -15.09 -5.82 -14.05
N GLU A 53 -14.49 -6.85 -14.63
CA GLU A 53 -13.14 -7.32 -14.28
C GLU A 53 -12.10 -6.23 -14.53
N ARG A 54 -12.20 -5.52 -15.66
CA ARG A 54 -11.30 -4.42 -16.00
C ARG A 54 -11.40 -3.27 -14.99
N ILE A 55 -12.62 -2.86 -14.63
CA ILE A 55 -12.82 -1.80 -13.61
C ILE A 55 -12.24 -2.26 -12.28
N TYR A 56 -12.56 -3.48 -11.85
CA TYR A 56 -12.04 -4.06 -10.61
C TYR A 56 -10.52 -4.06 -10.58
N PHE A 57 -9.88 -4.55 -11.65
CA PHE A 57 -8.43 -4.62 -11.76
C PHE A 57 -7.77 -3.23 -11.75
N GLN A 58 -8.36 -2.24 -12.42
CA GLN A 58 -7.86 -0.87 -12.40
C GLN A 58 -7.96 -0.23 -11.01
N VAL A 59 -9.07 -0.45 -10.30
CA VAL A 59 -9.22 -0.01 -8.91
C VAL A 59 -8.17 -0.67 -8.02
N LEU A 60 -7.95 -1.98 -8.18
CA LEU A 60 -6.97 -2.73 -7.39
C LEU A 60 -5.53 -2.24 -7.66
N MET A 61 -5.17 -1.99 -8.92
CA MET A 61 -3.85 -1.44 -9.28
C MET A 61 -3.61 -0.06 -8.69
N THR A 62 -4.66 0.77 -8.62
CA THR A 62 -4.61 2.07 -7.94
C THR A 62 -4.50 1.89 -6.42
N ALA A 63 -5.19 0.89 -5.85
CA ALA A 63 -5.11 0.52 -4.43
C ALA A 63 -3.71 0.04 -4.03
N SER A 64 -2.99 -0.64 -4.93
CA SER A 64 -1.65 -1.16 -4.68
C SER A 64 -0.65 -0.06 -4.29
N PHE A 65 -0.82 1.16 -4.77
CA PHE A 65 -0.03 2.30 -4.31
C PHE A 65 -0.20 2.55 -2.80
N PHE A 66 -1.45 2.63 -2.32
CA PHE A 66 -1.71 2.80 -0.89
C PHE A 66 -1.17 1.65 -0.06
N ASN A 67 -1.24 0.42 -0.56
CA ASN A 67 -0.65 -0.74 0.09
C ASN A 67 0.87 -0.65 0.19
N LEU A 68 1.57 -0.18 -0.84
CA LEU A 68 3.03 0.05 -0.78
C LEU A 68 3.40 1.08 0.29
N VAL A 69 2.67 2.19 0.35
CA VAL A 69 2.88 3.23 1.38
C VAL A 69 2.61 2.67 2.76
N LYS A 70 1.51 1.94 2.94
CA LYS A 70 1.15 1.26 4.18
C LYS A 70 2.25 0.29 4.62
N ALA A 71 2.72 -0.57 3.74
CA ALA A 71 3.77 -1.55 4.02
C ALA A 71 5.09 -0.88 4.44
N CYS A 72 5.45 0.25 3.79
CA CYS A 72 6.61 1.05 4.17
C CYS A 72 6.50 1.62 5.59
N LEU A 73 5.37 2.24 5.92
CA LEU A 73 5.12 2.81 7.26
C LEU A 73 5.02 1.71 8.33
N ALA A 74 4.33 0.61 8.04
CA ALA A 74 4.24 -0.53 8.92
C ALA A 74 5.64 -1.10 9.22
N SER A 75 6.45 -1.35 8.19
CA SER A 75 7.82 -1.85 8.34
C SER A 75 8.70 -0.91 9.17
N TYR A 76 8.50 0.40 9.05
CA TYR A 76 9.17 1.39 9.90
C TYR A 76 8.76 1.25 11.38
N PHE A 77 7.46 1.20 11.67
CA PHE A 77 6.96 1.07 13.04
C PHE A 77 7.37 -0.27 13.68
N VAL A 78 7.34 -1.36 12.92
CA VAL A 78 7.90 -2.66 13.35
C VAL A 78 9.41 -2.52 13.62
N GLY A 79 10.16 -1.87 12.73
CA GLY A 79 11.60 -1.71 12.83
C GLY A 79 12.11 -0.89 14.01
N ILE A 80 11.25 -0.05 14.61
CA ILE A 80 11.51 0.71 15.84
C ILE A 80 10.88 0.07 17.10
N GLY A 81 10.30 -1.13 16.98
CA GLY A 81 9.66 -1.85 18.08
C GLY A 81 8.27 -1.33 18.48
N ARG A 82 7.63 -0.49 17.67
CA ARG A 82 6.28 0.05 17.91
C ARG A 82 5.21 -0.71 17.12
N THR A 83 5.21 -2.04 17.23
CA THR A 83 4.26 -2.92 16.54
C THR A 83 2.80 -2.67 16.94
N ARG A 84 2.55 -2.18 18.15
CA ARG A 84 1.20 -1.79 18.61
C ARG A 84 0.53 -0.76 17.69
N VAL A 85 1.30 0.17 17.11
CA VAL A 85 0.76 1.17 16.16
C VAL A 85 0.26 0.48 14.90
N VAL A 86 1.02 -0.49 14.39
CA VAL A 86 0.66 -1.28 13.21
C VAL A 86 -0.62 -2.08 13.46
N MET A 87 -0.67 -2.77 14.59
CA MET A 87 -1.83 -3.57 14.98
C MET A 87 -3.10 -2.71 15.11
N ILE A 88 -3.03 -1.55 15.78
CA ILE A 88 -4.18 -0.65 15.93
C ILE A 88 -4.64 -0.14 14.55
N ALA A 89 -3.71 0.26 13.68
CA ALA A 89 -4.05 0.74 12.34
C ALA A 89 -4.69 -0.34 11.47
N ASP A 90 -4.18 -1.57 11.52
CA ASP A 90 -4.73 -2.69 10.75
C ASP A 90 -6.10 -3.11 11.27
N VAL A 91 -6.28 -3.22 12.58
CA VAL A 91 -7.55 -3.58 13.19
C VAL A 91 -8.61 -2.53 12.86
N LEU A 92 -8.31 -1.25 13.01
CA LEU A 92 -9.26 -0.18 12.67
C LEU A 92 -9.57 -0.14 11.17
N ALA A 93 -8.56 -0.34 10.30
CA ALA A 93 -8.77 -0.39 8.86
C ALA A 93 -9.69 -1.55 8.45
N VAL A 94 -9.47 -2.76 8.99
CA VAL A 94 -10.32 -3.92 8.71
C VAL A 94 -11.72 -3.72 9.27
N THR A 95 -11.84 -3.19 10.48
CA THR A 95 -13.13 -2.88 11.11
C THR A 95 -13.94 -1.88 10.29
N LEU A 96 -13.27 -0.93 9.64
CA LEU A 96 -13.89 0.03 8.72
C LEU A 96 -14.20 -0.60 7.35
N ASN A 97 -13.37 -1.52 6.89
CA ASN A 97 -13.51 -2.16 5.58
C ASN A 97 -14.79 -2.99 5.46
N ILE A 98 -15.12 -3.77 6.48
CA ILE A 98 -16.27 -4.68 6.47
C ILE A 98 -17.60 -3.93 6.23
N PRO A 99 -17.97 -2.91 7.03
CA PRO A 99 -19.23 -2.20 6.82
C PRO A 99 -19.24 -1.40 5.52
N ILE A 100 -18.12 -0.75 5.14
CA ILE A 100 -18.06 0.03 3.90
C ILE A 100 -18.22 -0.87 2.66
N SER A 101 -17.51 -2.01 2.64
CA SER A 101 -17.61 -2.95 1.53
C SER A 101 -19.03 -3.51 1.46
N TRP A 102 -19.63 -3.88 2.59
CA TRP A 102 -21.02 -4.34 2.62
C TRP A 102 -22.00 -3.29 2.09
N MET A 103 -21.86 -2.03 2.50
CA MET A 103 -22.72 -0.93 2.01
C MET A 103 -22.57 -0.70 0.50
N LEU A 104 -21.34 -0.73 -0.03
CA LEU A 104 -21.07 -0.48 -1.46
C LEU A 104 -21.41 -1.67 -2.36
N ILE A 105 -21.31 -2.90 -1.85
CA ILE A 105 -21.70 -4.11 -2.57
C ILE A 105 -23.22 -4.13 -2.75
N PHE A 106 -23.98 -3.92 -1.67
CA PHE A 106 -25.44 -4.05 -1.66
C PHE A 106 -26.20 -2.72 -1.88
N GLY A 107 -25.51 -1.64 -2.24
CA GLY A 107 -26.14 -0.34 -2.57
C GLY A 107 -27.08 0.19 -1.47
N LYS A 108 -26.73 -0.01 -0.20
CA LYS A 108 -27.53 0.48 0.94
C LYS A 108 -27.23 1.96 1.20
N PHE A 109 -28.13 2.67 1.88
CA PHE A 109 -28.01 4.11 2.21
C PHE A 109 -28.03 5.08 1.01
N GLY A 110 -28.69 4.74 -0.10
CA GLY A 110 -28.81 5.61 -1.27
C GLY A 110 -27.60 5.62 -2.20
N LEU A 111 -26.69 4.65 -2.01
CA LEU A 111 -25.55 4.40 -2.90
C LEU A 111 -25.95 3.42 -4.02
N PRO A 112 -25.35 3.54 -5.22
CA PRO A 112 -25.56 2.56 -6.29
C PRO A 112 -25.01 1.18 -5.91
N GLU A 113 -25.68 0.12 -6.35
CA GLU A 113 -25.17 -1.26 -6.23
C GLU A 113 -23.97 -1.44 -7.18
N LEU A 114 -22.76 -1.39 -6.61
CA LEU A 114 -21.50 -1.50 -7.36
C LEU A 114 -20.96 -2.93 -7.40
N GLY A 115 -21.56 -3.86 -6.63
CA GLY A 115 -21.15 -5.26 -6.57
C GLY A 115 -19.65 -5.42 -6.31
N ILE A 116 -18.96 -6.09 -7.22
CA ILE A 116 -17.51 -6.37 -7.15
C ILE A 116 -16.68 -5.07 -7.13
N ALA A 117 -17.08 -4.04 -7.87
CA ALA A 117 -16.39 -2.75 -7.84
C ALA A 117 -16.56 -2.05 -6.47
N GLY A 118 -17.71 -2.25 -5.82
CA GLY A 118 -17.97 -1.76 -4.46
C GLY A 118 -17.05 -2.38 -3.42
N ALA A 119 -16.77 -3.68 -3.53
CA ALA A 119 -15.79 -4.37 -2.69
C ALA A 119 -14.38 -3.77 -2.84
N ALA A 120 -13.93 -3.55 -4.09
CA ALA A 120 -12.62 -2.96 -4.37
C ALA A 120 -12.49 -1.55 -3.78
N LEU A 121 -13.51 -0.70 -3.97
CA LEU A 121 -13.53 0.65 -3.40
C LEU A 121 -13.53 0.63 -1.87
N GLY A 122 -14.28 -0.29 -1.25
CA GLY A 122 -14.26 -0.47 0.19
C GLY A 122 -12.86 -0.79 0.73
N THR A 123 -12.10 -1.64 0.03
CA THR A 123 -10.70 -1.94 0.35
C THR A 123 -9.79 -0.73 0.18
N VAL A 124 -9.95 0.05 -0.89
CA VAL A 124 -9.18 1.28 -1.12
C VAL A 124 -9.42 2.28 0.02
N ILE A 125 -10.68 2.54 0.38
CA ILE A 125 -11.04 3.51 1.42
C ILE A 125 -10.47 3.07 2.77
N ALA A 126 -10.64 1.80 3.13
CA ALA A 126 -10.10 1.27 4.37
C ALA A 126 -8.56 1.32 4.43
N THR A 127 -7.90 1.01 3.31
CA THR A 127 -6.44 1.08 3.22
C THR A 127 -5.95 2.52 3.32
N ALA A 128 -6.61 3.45 2.63
CA ALA A 128 -6.32 4.88 2.71
C ALA A 128 -6.52 5.42 4.13
N PHE A 129 -7.58 4.99 4.82
CA PHE A 129 -7.80 5.32 6.23
C PHE A 129 -6.67 4.80 7.13
N GLY A 130 -6.25 3.53 6.96
CA GLY A 130 -5.13 2.95 7.68
C GLY A 130 -3.80 3.70 7.44
N VAL A 131 -3.53 4.08 6.19
CA VAL A 131 -2.39 4.93 5.81
C VAL A 131 -2.48 6.29 6.51
N GLY A 132 -3.65 6.92 6.54
CA GLY A 132 -3.90 8.17 7.26
C GLY A 132 -3.58 8.04 8.75
N LEU A 133 -3.97 6.93 9.38
CA LEU A 133 -3.65 6.67 10.79
C LEU A 133 -2.15 6.50 11.01
N PHE A 134 -1.45 5.78 10.12
CA PHE A 134 0.00 5.68 10.17
C PHE A 134 0.69 7.05 10.06
N PHE A 135 0.21 7.90 9.16
CA PHE A 135 0.71 9.27 9.05
C PHE A 135 0.42 10.08 10.32
N ALA A 136 -0.76 9.96 10.93
CA ALA A 136 -1.09 10.63 12.18
C ALA A 136 -0.13 10.25 13.32
N PHE A 137 0.17 8.96 13.47
CA PHE A 137 1.16 8.48 14.45
C PHE A 137 2.58 8.91 14.11
N TYR A 138 2.94 8.91 12.82
CA TYR A 138 4.26 9.29 12.33
C TYR A 138 4.55 10.79 12.51
N LEU A 139 3.54 11.63 12.30
CA LEU A 139 3.64 13.10 12.42
C LEU A 139 3.38 13.63 13.84
N SER A 140 3.00 12.76 14.77
CA SER A 140 2.78 13.11 16.18
C SER A 140 4.00 13.82 16.77
N ARG A 141 3.78 14.90 17.56
CA ARG A 141 4.83 15.80 18.05
C ARG A 141 5.97 15.07 18.79
N GLY A 142 5.63 14.07 19.60
CA GLY A 142 6.62 13.27 20.33
C GLY A 142 7.51 12.45 19.40
N HIS A 143 6.90 11.79 18.40
CA HIS A 143 7.61 10.99 17.40
C HIS A 143 8.46 11.86 16.47
N ARG A 144 7.88 12.96 15.97
CA ARG A 144 8.54 13.92 15.08
C ARG A 144 9.81 14.51 15.69
N ARG A 145 9.78 14.85 16.99
CA ARG A 145 10.96 15.37 17.72
C ARG A 145 11.99 14.28 17.98
N GLN A 146 11.55 13.10 18.43
CA GLN A 146 12.45 11.99 18.75
C GLN A 146 13.26 11.50 17.54
N PHE A 147 12.65 11.47 16.35
CA PHE A 147 13.28 10.94 15.14
C PHE A 147 13.76 12.03 14.16
N GLN A 148 13.57 13.32 14.46
CA GLN A 148 13.91 14.44 13.57
C GLN A 148 13.31 14.29 12.15
N VAL A 149 12.03 13.90 12.08
CA VAL A 149 11.33 13.61 10.81
C VAL A 149 11.39 14.78 9.81
N ALA A 150 11.50 16.03 10.28
CA ALA A 150 11.63 17.21 9.41
C ALA A 150 12.92 17.21 8.54
N GLN A 151 13.99 16.53 8.98
CA GLN A 151 15.25 16.43 8.24
C GLN A 151 15.36 15.13 7.43
N SER A 152 14.26 14.37 7.34
CA SER A 152 14.22 13.05 6.69
C SER A 152 14.17 13.12 5.16
N PHE A 153 13.80 14.26 4.59
CA PHE A 153 13.66 14.47 3.15
C PHE A 153 15.02 14.72 2.47
N ARG A 154 15.98 13.82 2.69
CA ARG A 154 17.28 13.80 2.03
C ARG A 154 17.46 12.46 1.34
N PHE A 155 17.80 12.52 0.05
CA PHE A 155 18.11 11.33 -0.72
C PHE A 155 19.43 10.72 -0.23
N ASP A 156 19.42 9.43 0.08
CA ASP A 156 20.55 8.64 0.53
C ASP A 156 20.74 7.43 -0.40
N ALA A 157 21.69 7.53 -1.34
CA ALA A 157 21.91 6.49 -2.34
C ALA A 157 22.25 5.12 -1.71
N GLY A 158 22.83 5.11 -0.50
CA GLY A 158 23.17 3.88 0.22
C GLY A 158 21.93 3.12 0.68
N ILE A 159 20.96 3.81 1.26
CA ILE A 159 19.67 3.23 1.64
C ILE A 159 18.90 2.79 0.40
N MET A 160 18.92 3.58 -0.68
CA MET A 160 18.23 3.24 -1.93
C MET A 160 18.78 1.97 -2.60
N ARG A 161 20.11 1.85 -2.68
CA ARG A 161 20.77 0.64 -3.19
C ARG A 161 20.43 -0.58 -2.33
N ARG A 162 20.25 -0.40 -1.03
CA ARG A 162 19.85 -1.46 -0.12
C ARG A 162 18.41 -1.89 -0.35
N TYR A 163 17.49 -0.96 -0.61
CA TYR A 163 16.12 -1.26 -1.03
C TYR A 163 16.10 -2.11 -2.30
N LEU A 164 16.86 -1.74 -3.34
CA LEU A 164 16.92 -2.51 -4.57
C LEU A 164 17.56 -3.89 -4.36
N ARG A 165 18.69 -3.95 -3.63
CA ARG A 165 19.42 -5.22 -3.40
C ARG A 165 18.63 -6.23 -2.57
N LEU A 166 17.76 -5.78 -1.67
CA LEU A 166 16.93 -6.66 -0.85
C LEU A 166 15.55 -6.88 -1.45
N GLY A 167 14.94 -5.84 -2.03
CA GLY A 167 13.59 -5.89 -2.57
C GLY A 167 13.48 -6.62 -3.90
N LEU A 168 14.45 -6.47 -4.81
CA LEU A 168 14.44 -7.18 -6.10
C LEU A 168 14.45 -8.70 -5.94
N PRO A 169 15.37 -9.32 -5.17
CA PRO A 169 15.35 -10.78 -5.01
C PRO A 169 14.09 -11.28 -4.30
N SER A 170 13.63 -10.61 -3.24
CA SER A 170 12.39 -11.03 -2.55
C SER A 170 11.14 -10.90 -3.43
N GLY A 171 11.08 -9.87 -4.28
CA GLY A 171 10.02 -9.71 -5.27
C GLY A 171 10.07 -10.79 -6.34
N LEU A 172 11.26 -11.11 -6.85
CA LEU A 172 11.46 -12.17 -7.82
C LEU A 172 11.06 -13.53 -7.24
N GLU A 173 11.44 -13.82 -6.01
CA GLU A 173 11.08 -15.04 -5.29
C GLU A 173 9.56 -15.19 -5.16
N SER A 174 8.88 -14.11 -4.76
CA SER A 174 7.41 -14.08 -4.66
C SER A 174 6.76 -14.33 -6.02
N PHE A 175 7.30 -13.73 -7.09
CA PHE A 175 6.81 -13.91 -8.45
C PHE A 175 7.01 -15.34 -8.97
N MET A 176 8.20 -15.92 -8.75
CA MET A 176 8.50 -17.30 -9.14
C MET A 176 7.60 -18.29 -8.44
N ASN A 177 7.34 -18.10 -7.13
CA ASN A 177 6.40 -18.93 -6.40
C ASN A 177 5.01 -18.87 -7.03
N MET A 178 4.53 -17.67 -7.38
CA MET A 178 3.21 -17.51 -8.01
C MET A 178 3.11 -18.08 -9.42
N ALA A 179 4.20 -18.04 -10.20
CA ALA A 179 4.25 -18.60 -11.55
C ALA A 179 4.39 -20.13 -11.58
N THR A 180 4.80 -20.75 -10.46
CA THR A 180 4.96 -22.20 -10.34
C THR A 180 3.64 -22.89 -9.94
N PHE A 181 2.67 -22.15 -9.39
CA PHE A 181 1.30 -22.61 -9.15
C PHE A 181 0.45 -22.51 -10.41
#